data_AF-Q9R881-F1
#
_entry.id   AF-Q9R881-F1
#
_cell.length_a   1.000
_cell.length_b   1.000
_cell.length_c   1.000
_cell.angle_alpha   90.00
_cell.angle_beta   90.00
_cell.angle_gamma   90.00
#
_symmetry.space_group_name_H-M   'P 1'
#
loop_
_entity.id
_entity.type
_entity.pdbx_description
1 polymer ?
#
loop_
_entity_poly.entity_id
_entity_poly.type
_entity_poly.pdbx_seq_one_letter_code
_entity_poly.pdbx_strand_id
1 'polypeptide(L)'
;MYKITNSKALAGCHRWRRDEAVAVSWSSNGASQFEGLQNSHSRWGSPLAELEVMGERRIELAIATKNHLAAGGALMMFVGTVRHNRSQSFAQVEAGIKTAYSSMVKTSQWKKERARYGVEHTYSDYEVTDSWANGWHLHRNMLLFLDRPLSDDELKAFEDSMFSRWSAGVVKAGMDAPLREHGVKLDQVSTWGGDAAKMATYLAKGMSQELTGSATKTASKGSYTPFQMLDMLADQSDAGEDMDAVLVARWREYEVGSKNLRSSWSRGAKRALGIDYIDADVRREMEEELYKLAGLEAPERVESTRVAVALVKPDDWKLIQSDFAVRQYVLDCVDKAKDVAAAQRVANEVLASLGVDSTPCMIVMDDVDLDAVLPTHGDATKRDLNAAVFAGNEQTILRTH
;
A
#
# COMPACT_ATOMS: atom_id res chain seq x y z
N MET A 1 -3.03 -12.01 -10.35
CA MET A 1 -3.52 -10.68 -10.78
C MET A 1 -3.44 -10.45 -12.31
N TYR A 2 -2.24 -10.29 -12.91
CA TYR A 2 -2.12 -9.82 -14.30
C TYR A 2 -2.79 -10.71 -15.37
N LYS A 3 -2.95 -12.01 -15.10
CA LYS A 3 -3.63 -12.96 -15.99
C LYS A 3 -5.14 -12.80 -16.05
N ILE A 4 -5.75 -12.18 -15.03
CA ILE A 4 -7.21 -12.18 -14.83
C ILE A 4 -7.83 -10.77 -14.86
N THR A 5 -7.00 -9.72 -14.72
CA THR A 5 -7.38 -8.31 -14.76
C THR A 5 -7.82 -7.85 -16.15
N ASN A 6 -8.76 -6.92 -16.23
CA ASN A 6 -9.12 -6.22 -17.46
C ASN A 6 -8.45 -4.85 -17.58
N SER A 7 -7.75 -4.40 -16.53
CA SER A 7 -7.04 -3.13 -16.50
C SER A 7 -5.65 -3.25 -17.12
N LYS A 8 -5.36 -2.45 -18.16
CA LYS A 8 -4.01 -2.38 -18.76
C LYS A 8 -2.94 -1.96 -17.74
N ALA A 9 -3.27 -1.02 -16.84
CA ALA A 9 -2.32 -0.57 -15.82
C ALA A 9 -1.96 -1.69 -14.82
N LEU A 10 -2.94 -2.50 -14.43
CA LEU A 10 -2.70 -3.65 -13.56
C LEU A 10 -1.99 -4.78 -14.32
N ALA A 11 -2.37 -5.03 -15.58
CA ALA A 11 -1.70 -6.03 -16.42
C ALA A 11 -0.20 -5.70 -16.61
N GLY A 12 0.15 -4.42 -16.74
CA GLY A 12 1.53 -3.95 -16.90
C GLY A 12 2.32 -3.78 -15.60
N CYS A 13 1.67 -3.80 -14.44
CA CYS A 13 2.30 -3.55 -13.14
C CYS A 13 3.46 -4.54 -12.88
N HIS A 14 4.68 -4.02 -12.69
CA HIS A 14 5.95 -4.74 -12.57
C HIS A 14 6.24 -5.74 -13.71
N ARG A 15 5.64 -5.52 -14.88
CA ARG A 15 5.81 -6.35 -16.09
C ARG A 15 6.20 -5.55 -17.31
N TRP A 16 5.57 -4.40 -17.53
CA TRP A 16 5.89 -3.56 -18.68
C TRP A 16 6.95 -2.54 -18.30
N ARG A 17 7.75 -2.14 -19.29
CA ARG A 17 8.78 -1.13 -19.12
C ARG A 17 8.11 0.22 -18.83
N ARG A 18 8.53 0.89 -17.76
CA ARG A 18 8.24 2.32 -17.53
C ARG A 18 9.11 3.16 -18.46
N ASP A 19 10.37 2.76 -18.56
CA ASP A 19 11.43 3.50 -19.24
C ASP A 19 11.88 2.78 -20.54
N GLU A 20 12.90 3.35 -21.19
CA GLU A 20 13.44 2.78 -22.44
C GLU A 20 14.09 1.41 -22.21
N ALA A 21 14.64 1.15 -21.04
CA ALA A 21 15.27 -0.13 -20.67
C ALA A 21 14.81 -0.62 -19.29
N VAL A 22 14.97 -1.92 -19.05
CA VAL A 22 14.84 -2.54 -17.72
C VAL A 22 16.24 -2.83 -17.22
N ALA A 23 16.56 -2.43 -16.00
CA ALA A 23 17.86 -2.73 -15.41
C ALA A 23 17.76 -3.89 -14.42
N VAL A 24 18.85 -4.64 -14.29
CA VAL A 24 19.11 -5.46 -13.11
C VAL A 24 20.02 -4.63 -12.21
N SER A 25 19.61 -4.42 -10.98
CA SER A 25 20.40 -3.72 -9.96
C SER A 25 20.87 -4.69 -8.88
N TRP A 26 21.99 -4.36 -8.26
CA TRP A 26 22.57 -5.08 -7.13
C TRP A 26 22.98 -4.06 -6.06
N SER A 27 22.73 -4.40 -4.81
CA SER A 27 23.04 -3.59 -3.64
C SER A 27 24.18 -4.24 -2.87
N SER A 28 25.03 -3.45 -2.21
CA SER A 28 26.18 -3.96 -1.45
C SER A 28 25.84 -4.85 -0.25
N ASN A 29 24.57 -4.92 0.14
CA ASN A 29 24.05 -5.90 1.10
C ASN A 29 23.71 -7.27 0.46
N GLY A 30 23.97 -7.44 -0.84
CA GLY A 30 23.71 -8.65 -1.60
C GLY A 30 22.34 -8.73 -2.26
N ALA A 31 21.43 -7.77 -2.05
CA ALA A 31 20.10 -7.79 -2.65
C ALA A 31 20.09 -7.30 -4.10
N SER A 32 19.34 -7.94 -4.99
CA SER A 32 19.13 -7.52 -6.37
C SER A 32 17.66 -7.35 -6.73
N GLN A 33 17.40 -6.49 -7.73
CA GLN A 33 16.04 -6.27 -8.23
C GLN A 33 16.01 -5.79 -9.69
N PHE A 34 14.86 -5.99 -10.34
CA PHE A 34 14.57 -5.38 -11.64
C PHE A 34 14.03 -3.95 -11.46
N GLU A 35 14.55 -3.03 -12.28
CA GLU A 35 14.25 -1.60 -12.24
C GLU A 35 13.64 -1.11 -13.56
N GLY A 36 13.03 0.09 -13.54
CA GLY A 36 12.46 0.69 -14.75
C GLY A 36 11.16 0.03 -15.22
N LEU A 37 10.43 -0.60 -14.29
CA LEU A 37 9.14 -1.24 -14.56
C LEU A 37 7.97 -0.34 -14.15
N GLN A 38 6.85 -0.44 -14.86
CA GLN A 38 5.64 0.32 -14.55
C GLN A 38 5.07 -0.10 -13.20
N ASN A 39 4.59 0.87 -12.42
CA ASN A 39 3.81 0.63 -11.22
C ASN A 39 2.38 1.13 -11.46
N SER A 40 1.39 0.32 -11.09
CA SER A 40 -0.02 0.71 -11.23
C SER A 40 -0.44 1.79 -10.23
N HIS A 41 0.32 1.95 -9.14
CA HIS A 41 -0.01 2.76 -7.96
C HIS A 41 -1.41 2.47 -7.38
N SER A 42 -1.97 1.31 -7.72
CA SER A 42 -3.29 0.89 -7.28
C SER A 42 -3.15 0.00 -6.06
N ARG A 43 -3.26 0.61 -4.88
CA ARG A 43 -3.28 -0.15 -3.60
C ARG A 43 -4.37 -1.22 -3.55
N TRP A 44 -5.44 -1.05 -4.31
CA TRP A 44 -6.56 -2.00 -4.31
C TRP A 44 -6.35 -3.12 -5.33
N GLY A 45 -5.67 -2.85 -6.45
CA GLY A 45 -5.54 -3.80 -7.54
C GLY A 45 -4.19 -4.51 -7.63
N SER A 46 -3.17 -4.06 -6.91
CA SER A 46 -1.83 -4.66 -6.93
C SER A 46 -1.27 -4.79 -5.52
N PRO A 47 -0.89 -6.02 -5.08
CA PRO A 47 -0.33 -6.21 -3.75
C PRO A 47 1.01 -5.47 -3.57
N LEU A 48 1.81 -5.37 -4.63
CA LEU A 48 3.07 -4.62 -4.61
C LEU A 48 2.85 -3.11 -4.43
N ALA A 49 1.85 -2.54 -5.09
CA ALA A 49 1.51 -1.13 -4.90
C ALA A 49 0.84 -0.88 -3.54
N GLU A 50 0.08 -1.84 -3.01
CA GLU A 50 -0.45 -1.74 -1.65
C GLU A 50 0.67 -1.66 -0.62
N LEU A 51 1.66 -2.55 -0.73
CA LEU A 51 2.82 -2.59 0.16
C LEU A 51 3.49 -1.23 0.29
N GLU A 52 3.82 -0.64 -0.84
CA GLU A 52 4.49 0.65 -0.91
C GLU A 52 3.61 1.75 -0.29
N VAL A 53 2.37 1.89 -0.78
CA VAL A 53 1.48 2.98 -0.35
C VAL A 53 1.09 2.86 1.13
N MET A 54 0.90 1.64 1.63
CA MET A 54 0.52 1.39 3.04
C MET A 54 1.71 1.36 3.99
N GLY A 55 2.90 1.00 3.51
CA GLY A 55 4.15 1.21 4.25
C GLY A 55 4.35 2.69 4.55
N GLU A 56 4.28 3.53 3.52
CA GLU A 56 4.33 4.99 3.66
C GLU A 56 3.26 5.53 4.62
N ARG A 57 2.01 5.10 4.42
CA ARG A 57 0.90 5.57 5.26
C ARG A 57 1.03 5.16 6.71
N ARG A 58 1.62 4.00 6.98
CA ARG A 58 1.90 3.53 8.35
C ARG A 58 2.84 4.48 9.07
N ILE A 59 3.91 4.92 8.41
CA ILE A 59 4.87 5.87 8.98
C ILE A 59 4.23 7.23 9.22
N GLU A 60 3.49 7.75 8.24
CA GLU A 60 2.73 9.00 8.42
C GLU A 60 1.78 8.92 9.62
N LEU A 61 0.99 7.84 9.73
CA LEU A 61 0.04 7.67 10.83
C LEU A 61 0.73 7.56 12.18
N ALA A 62 1.83 6.81 12.26
CA ALA A 62 2.58 6.64 13.50
C ALA A 62 3.18 7.97 13.99
N ILE A 63 3.83 8.73 13.10
CA ILE A 63 4.36 10.07 13.42
C ILE A 63 3.23 11.01 13.83
N ALA A 64 2.17 11.10 13.04
CA ALA A 64 1.04 11.98 13.32
C ALA A 64 0.39 11.66 14.68
N THR A 65 0.19 10.37 14.98
CA THR A 65 -0.33 9.93 16.27
C THR A 65 0.61 10.29 17.42
N LYS A 66 1.91 9.99 17.29
CA LYS A 66 2.90 10.30 18.32
C LYS A 66 2.94 11.80 18.62
N ASN A 67 3.03 12.63 17.59
CA ASN A 67 3.07 14.09 17.70
C ASN A 67 1.81 14.64 18.37
N HIS A 68 0.63 14.16 17.95
CA HIS A 68 -0.65 14.63 18.47
C HIS A 68 -0.85 14.29 19.95
N LEU A 69 -0.51 13.06 20.34
CA LEU A 69 -0.60 12.61 21.73
C LEU A 69 0.43 13.33 22.62
N ALA A 70 1.65 13.58 22.11
CA ALA A 70 2.67 14.35 22.81
C ALA A 70 2.25 15.81 23.06
N ALA A 71 1.41 16.37 22.19
CA ALA A 71 0.81 17.70 22.37
C ALA A 71 -0.35 17.73 23.39
N GLY A 72 -0.68 16.60 24.02
CA GLY A 72 -1.76 16.49 24.99
C GLY A 72 -3.14 16.18 24.39
N GLY A 73 -3.20 15.92 23.08
CA GLY A 73 -4.42 15.52 22.39
C GLY A 73 -4.82 14.07 22.68
N ALA A 74 -5.92 13.64 22.08
CA ALA A 74 -6.38 12.25 22.09
C ALA A 74 -6.71 11.76 20.69
N LEU A 75 -6.73 10.43 20.52
CA LEU A 75 -7.19 9.78 19.31
C LEU A 75 -8.52 9.08 19.55
N MET A 76 -9.36 9.09 18.52
CA MET A 76 -10.58 8.29 18.47
C MET A 76 -10.67 7.56 17.14
N MET A 77 -10.78 6.24 17.19
CA MET A 77 -11.05 5.40 16.04
C MET A 77 -12.56 5.29 15.85
N PHE A 78 -13.02 5.56 14.63
CA PHE A 78 -14.36 5.25 14.15
C PHE A 78 -14.30 4.09 13.16
N VAL A 79 -15.17 3.10 13.34
CA VAL A 79 -15.43 2.03 12.37
C VAL A 79 -16.91 2.06 12.01
N GLY A 80 -17.23 2.29 10.74
CA GLY A 80 -18.59 2.30 10.21
C GLY A 80 -18.85 1.11 9.29
N THR A 81 -19.93 0.39 9.55
CA THR A 81 -20.33 -0.83 8.81
C THR A 81 -21.76 -0.71 8.29
N VAL A 82 -22.06 -1.38 7.18
CA VAL A 82 -23.43 -1.56 6.66
C VAL A 82 -23.84 -3.02 6.84
N ARG A 83 -25.13 -3.26 7.09
CA ARG A 83 -25.65 -4.63 7.02
C ARG A 83 -25.75 -5.04 5.56
N HIS A 84 -25.26 -6.22 5.25
CA HIS A 84 -25.35 -6.79 3.92
C HIS A 84 -25.53 -8.31 3.97
N ASN A 85 -25.78 -8.89 2.80
CA ASN A 85 -25.82 -10.34 2.60
C ASN A 85 -25.20 -10.71 1.25
N ARG A 86 -25.02 -12.01 1.01
CA ARG A 86 -24.31 -12.54 -0.17
C ARG A 86 -24.93 -12.17 -1.51
N SER A 87 -26.22 -11.82 -1.56
CA SER A 87 -26.89 -11.41 -2.80
C SER A 87 -26.56 -9.98 -3.25
N GLN A 88 -25.95 -9.18 -2.37
CA GLN A 88 -25.57 -7.81 -2.68
C GLN A 88 -24.17 -7.78 -3.31
N SER A 89 -24.08 -7.07 -4.42
CA SER A 89 -22.83 -6.77 -5.12
C SER A 89 -21.94 -5.81 -4.32
N PHE A 90 -20.64 -5.82 -4.64
CA PHE A 90 -19.66 -4.88 -4.10
C PHE A 90 -20.15 -3.43 -4.27
N ALA A 91 -20.63 -3.07 -5.47
CA ALA A 91 -21.07 -1.71 -5.78
C ALA A 91 -22.24 -1.25 -4.90
N GLN A 92 -23.17 -2.15 -4.55
CA GLN A 92 -24.29 -1.84 -3.65
C GLN A 92 -23.78 -1.59 -2.22
N VAL A 93 -22.91 -2.47 -1.70
CA VAL A 93 -22.34 -2.32 -0.36
C VAL A 93 -21.49 -1.04 -0.28
N GLU A 94 -20.67 -0.78 -1.30
CA GLU A 94 -19.82 0.41 -1.41
C GLU A 94 -20.65 1.71 -1.46
N ALA A 95 -21.75 1.72 -2.24
CA ALA A 95 -22.66 2.86 -2.30
C ALA A 95 -23.31 3.14 -0.93
N GLY A 96 -23.69 2.08 -0.20
CA GLY A 96 -24.17 2.17 1.18
C GLY A 96 -23.17 2.87 2.09
N ILE A 97 -21.92 2.37 2.11
CA ILE A 97 -20.84 2.94 2.92
C ILE A 97 -20.54 4.40 2.54
N LYS A 98 -20.43 4.72 1.25
CA LYS A 98 -20.12 6.08 0.77
C LYS A 98 -21.22 7.09 1.15
N THR A 99 -22.48 6.67 1.07
CA THR A 99 -23.64 7.50 1.40
C THR A 99 -23.76 7.71 2.90
N ALA A 100 -23.55 6.65 3.70
CA ALA A 100 -23.50 6.73 5.16
C ALA A 100 -22.41 7.69 5.63
N TYR A 101 -21.18 7.51 5.12
CA TYR A 101 -20.06 8.38 5.46
C TYR A 101 -20.32 9.84 5.08
N SER A 102 -20.82 10.09 3.86
CA SER A 102 -21.14 11.45 3.41
C SER A 102 -22.23 12.11 4.27
N SER A 103 -23.25 11.34 4.68
CA SER A 103 -24.34 11.82 5.55
C SER A 103 -23.87 12.15 6.97
N MET A 104 -22.75 11.58 7.40
CA MET A 104 -22.09 11.93 8.65
C MET A 104 -21.27 13.22 8.50
N VAL A 105 -20.29 13.22 7.61
CA VAL A 105 -19.22 14.25 7.60
C VAL A 105 -19.53 15.49 6.75
N LYS A 106 -20.49 15.46 5.83
CA LYS A 106 -20.85 16.63 4.99
C LYS A 106 -22.05 17.40 5.54
N THR A 107 -22.14 17.55 6.86
CA THR A 107 -23.28 18.16 7.54
C THR A 107 -22.87 19.36 8.40
N SER A 108 -23.80 20.29 8.64
CA SER A 108 -23.60 21.37 9.61
C SER A 108 -23.43 20.84 11.04
N GLN A 109 -24.10 19.72 11.35
CA GLN A 109 -23.95 19.01 12.62
C GLN A 109 -22.51 18.54 12.83
N TRP A 110 -21.86 17.97 11.80
CA TRP A 110 -20.45 17.60 11.88
C TRP A 110 -19.56 18.79 12.24
N LYS A 111 -19.76 19.96 11.61
CA LYS A 111 -19.00 21.16 11.95
C LYS A 111 -19.17 21.56 13.42
N LYS A 112 -20.39 21.48 13.96
CA LYS A 112 -20.67 21.77 15.37
C LYS A 112 -20.01 20.78 16.32
N GLU A 113 -20.07 19.49 15.99
CA GLU A 113 -19.48 18.43 16.81
C GLU A 113 -17.97 18.46 16.80
N ARG A 114 -17.35 18.77 15.65
CA ARG A 114 -15.91 19.00 15.59
C ARG A 114 -15.48 20.10 16.57
N ALA A 115 -16.24 21.20 16.63
CA ALA A 115 -15.97 22.28 17.58
C ALA A 115 -16.26 21.88 19.04
N ARG A 116 -17.34 21.12 19.28
CA ARG A 116 -17.75 20.69 20.63
C ARG A 116 -16.79 19.67 21.25
N TYR A 117 -16.38 18.68 20.46
CA TYR A 117 -15.57 17.54 20.88
C TYR A 117 -14.10 17.68 20.49
N GLY A 118 -13.68 18.85 20.01
CA GLY A 118 -12.27 19.12 19.74
C GLY A 118 -11.67 18.37 18.55
N VAL A 119 -12.45 17.93 17.56
CA VAL A 119 -11.93 17.18 16.41
C VAL A 119 -11.19 18.14 15.46
N GLU A 120 -9.86 18.17 15.52
CA GLU A 120 -9.00 19.05 14.73
C GLU A 120 -8.70 18.48 13.34
N HIS A 121 -8.38 17.19 13.29
CA HIS A 121 -8.00 16.51 12.05
C HIS A 121 -8.60 15.12 11.95
N THR A 122 -8.64 14.59 10.73
CA THR A 122 -9.05 13.20 10.50
C THR A 122 -8.18 12.53 9.45
N TYR A 123 -8.02 11.22 9.58
CA TYR A 123 -7.57 10.33 8.51
C TYR A 123 -8.67 9.29 8.29
N SER A 124 -8.99 8.93 7.05
CA SER A 124 -9.99 7.91 6.79
C SER A 124 -9.53 6.93 5.73
N ASP A 125 -9.94 5.67 5.87
CA ASP A 125 -9.61 4.59 4.94
C ASP A 125 -10.75 3.55 4.84
N TYR A 126 -10.59 2.60 3.93
CA TYR A 126 -11.48 1.46 3.78
C TYR A 126 -10.79 0.16 4.21
N GLU A 127 -11.58 -0.77 4.71
CA GLU A 127 -11.20 -2.16 4.92
C GLU A 127 -12.19 -3.02 4.12
N VAL A 128 -11.68 -3.95 3.31
CA VAL A 128 -12.48 -4.77 2.39
C VAL A 128 -12.15 -6.23 2.61
N THR A 129 -13.16 -7.04 2.89
CA THR A 129 -13.08 -8.50 2.88
C THR A 129 -14.29 -9.08 2.16
N ASP A 130 -14.22 -10.36 1.81
CA ASP A 130 -15.35 -11.13 1.30
C ASP A 130 -15.45 -12.42 2.09
N SER A 131 -16.62 -13.05 2.06
CA SER A 131 -16.84 -14.33 2.72
C SER A 131 -17.84 -15.15 1.94
N TRP A 132 -17.67 -16.47 2.00
CA TRP A 132 -18.62 -17.38 1.38
C TRP A 132 -20.00 -17.32 2.05
N ALA A 133 -20.09 -16.97 3.32
CA ALA A 133 -21.40 -16.88 3.99
C ALA A 133 -22.16 -15.59 3.63
N ASN A 134 -21.47 -14.44 3.65
CA ASN A 134 -22.12 -13.13 3.71
C ASN A 134 -21.79 -12.20 2.52
N GLY A 135 -20.88 -12.59 1.63
CA GLY A 135 -20.39 -11.74 0.54
C GLY A 135 -19.47 -10.61 1.05
N TRP A 136 -19.50 -9.49 0.34
CA TRP A 136 -18.60 -8.34 0.52
C TRP A 136 -18.83 -7.60 1.83
N HIS A 137 -17.82 -7.55 2.69
CA HIS A 137 -17.77 -6.74 3.91
C HIS A 137 -16.87 -5.53 3.68
N LEU A 138 -17.48 -4.35 3.65
CA LEU A 138 -16.76 -3.08 3.54
C LEU A 138 -16.94 -2.30 4.83
N HIS A 139 -15.84 -1.89 5.44
CA HIS A 139 -15.85 -0.93 6.55
C HIS A 139 -15.26 0.41 6.12
N ARG A 140 -15.79 1.48 6.71
CA ARG A 140 -15.17 2.79 6.66
C ARG A 140 -14.50 3.08 8.00
N ASN A 141 -13.18 3.13 7.99
CA ASN A 141 -12.40 3.48 9.16
C ASN A 141 -12.06 4.98 9.12
N MET A 142 -12.08 5.64 10.28
CA MET A 142 -11.68 7.04 10.40
C MET A 142 -10.98 7.26 11.75
N LEU A 143 -9.75 7.75 11.72
CA LEU A 143 -9.06 8.28 12.90
C LEU A 143 -9.42 9.74 13.07
N LEU A 144 -9.84 10.12 14.27
CA LEU A 144 -10.10 11.48 14.69
C LEU A 144 -8.98 11.90 15.64
N PHE A 145 -8.40 13.07 15.37
CA PHE A 145 -7.40 13.72 16.21
C PHE A 145 -8.13 14.80 17.03
N LEU A 146 -8.26 14.56 18.33
CA LEU A 146 -9.00 15.39 19.28
C LEU A 146 -8.04 16.28 20.07
N ASP A 147 -8.36 17.55 20.28
CA ASP A 147 -7.55 18.49 21.08
C ASP A 147 -7.44 18.08 22.57
N ARG A 148 -8.32 17.19 23.03
CA ARG A 148 -8.35 16.62 24.38
C ARG A 148 -9.04 15.25 24.41
N PRO A 149 -8.82 14.44 25.45
CA PRO A 149 -9.67 13.28 25.70
C PRO A 149 -11.11 13.69 26.03
N LEU A 150 -12.08 12.91 25.56
CA LEU A 150 -13.48 13.03 25.96
C LEU A 150 -13.74 12.22 27.23
N SER A 151 -14.69 12.68 28.05
CA SER A 151 -15.27 11.87 29.12
C SER A 151 -16.17 10.77 28.56
N ASP A 152 -16.51 9.76 29.36
CA ASP A 152 -17.39 8.66 28.95
C ASP A 152 -18.77 9.16 28.46
N ASP A 153 -19.33 10.17 29.13
CA ASP A 153 -20.61 10.78 28.73
C ASP A 153 -20.50 11.54 27.40
N GLU A 154 -19.40 12.25 27.18
CA GLU A 154 -19.13 12.93 25.91
C GLU A 154 -18.92 11.93 24.77
N LEU A 155 -18.14 10.87 25.02
CA LEU A 155 -17.89 9.79 24.07
C LEU A 155 -19.21 9.13 23.67
N LYS A 156 -20.05 8.76 24.64
CA LYS A 156 -21.35 8.14 24.38
C LYS A 156 -22.27 9.06 23.59
N ALA A 157 -22.37 10.34 23.97
CA ALA A 157 -23.17 11.31 23.24
C ALA A 157 -22.66 11.55 21.80
N PHE A 158 -21.34 11.50 21.60
CA PHE A 158 -20.74 11.61 20.28
C PHE A 158 -21.01 10.36 19.43
N GLU A 159 -20.86 9.17 20.01
CA GLU A 159 -21.18 7.89 19.38
C GLU A 159 -22.64 7.83 18.95
N ASP A 160 -23.57 8.20 19.84
CA ASP A 160 -25.01 8.25 19.57
C ASP A 160 -25.32 9.10 18.33
N SER A 161 -24.69 10.28 18.24
CA SER A 161 -24.89 11.19 17.11
C SER A 161 -24.24 10.70 15.81
N MET A 162 -23.04 10.12 15.89
CA MET A 162 -22.37 9.48 14.75
C MET A 162 -23.21 8.31 14.23
N PHE A 163 -23.65 7.41 15.10
CA PHE A 163 -24.51 6.27 14.76
C PHE A 163 -25.83 6.71 14.14
N SER A 164 -26.50 7.71 14.71
CA SER A 164 -27.77 8.22 14.18
C SER A 164 -27.63 8.69 12.72
N ARG A 165 -26.60 9.49 12.42
CA ARG A 165 -26.35 10.01 11.07
C ARG A 165 -25.84 8.93 10.11
N TRP A 166 -25.00 8.03 10.60
CA TRP A 166 -24.56 6.86 9.84
C TRP A 166 -25.76 6.03 9.42
N SER A 167 -26.59 5.61 10.38
CA SER A 167 -27.82 4.83 10.17
C SER A 167 -28.77 5.51 9.18
N ALA A 168 -29.02 6.81 9.34
CA ALA A 168 -29.84 7.57 8.40
C ALA A 168 -29.27 7.56 6.97
N GLY A 169 -27.95 7.65 6.83
CA GLY A 169 -27.28 7.56 5.54
C GLY A 169 -27.29 6.15 4.93
N VAL A 170 -27.22 5.09 5.76
CA VAL A 170 -27.38 3.69 5.33
C VAL A 170 -28.78 3.47 4.76
N VAL A 171 -29.82 3.86 5.51
CA VAL A 171 -31.22 3.75 5.07
C VAL A 171 -31.48 4.58 3.81
N LYS A 172 -30.92 5.79 3.74
CA LYS A 172 -30.99 6.64 2.54
C LYS A 172 -30.39 5.98 1.30
N ALA A 173 -29.39 5.12 1.46
CA ALA A 173 -28.78 4.36 0.38
C ALA A 173 -29.60 3.14 -0.06
N GLY A 174 -30.77 2.89 0.57
CA GLY A 174 -31.60 1.72 0.30
C GLY A 174 -31.12 0.44 0.99
N MET A 175 -30.27 0.56 2.00
CA MET A 175 -29.73 -0.56 2.78
C MET A 175 -30.48 -0.69 4.11
N ASP A 176 -30.46 -1.89 4.70
CA ASP A 176 -31.07 -2.13 6.00
C ASP A 176 -30.41 -1.28 7.10
N ALA A 177 -31.23 -0.74 7.99
CA ALA A 177 -30.73 0.02 9.14
C ALA A 177 -29.74 -0.85 9.96
N PRO A 178 -28.56 -0.30 10.31
CA PRO A 178 -27.59 -1.02 11.11
C PRO A 178 -28.11 -1.28 12.51
N LEU A 179 -27.67 -2.40 13.09
CA LEU A 179 -27.90 -2.67 14.51
C LEU A 179 -26.95 -1.82 15.35
N ARG A 180 -27.38 -1.37 16.52
CA ARG A 180 -26.58 -0.49 17.36
C ARG A 180 -25.23 -1.10 17.75
N GLU A 181 -25.23 -2.39 18.06
CA GLU A 181 -24.04 -3.15 18.47
C GLU A 181 -22.99 -3.30 17.35
N HIS A 182 -23.38 -3.17 16.08
CA HIS A 182 -22.52 -3.53 14.94
C HIS A 182 -22.39 -2.44 13.87
N GLY A 183 -23.06 -1.30 14.04
CA GLY A 183 -23.09 -0.24 13.02
C GLY A 183 -21.95 0.74 13.10
N VAL A 184 -21.67 1.22 14.32
CA VAL A 184 -20.59 2.18 14.61
C VAL A 184 -19.89 1.73 15.88
N LYS A 185 -18.56 1.67 15.83
CA LYS A 185 -17.72 1.48 17.01
C LYS A 185 -16.79 2.68 17.17
N LEU A 186 -16.70 3.20 18.39
CA LEU A 186 -15.71 4.21 18.77
C LEU A 186 -14.76 3.64 19.83
N ASP A 187 -13.46 3.70 19.58
CA ASP A 187 -12.41 3.36 20.55
C ASP A 187 -11.50 4.58 20.75
N GLN A 188 -11.24 5.01 21.99
CA GLN A 188 -10.41 6.18 22.31
C GLN A 188 -9.07 5.76 22.94
N VAL A 189 -7.98 6.44 22.57
CA VAL A 189 -6.66 6.33 23.21
C VAL A 189 -6.09 7.73 23.42
N SER A 190 -5.57 7.99 24.63
CA SER A 190 -5.05 9.31 25.04
C SER A 190 -3.57 9.29 25.44
N THR A 191 -2.89 8.14 25.30
CA THR A 191 -1.47 8.00 25.62
C THR A 191 -0.75 7.26 24.50
N TRP A 192 0.47 7.70 24.17
CA TRP A 192 1.30 6.95 23.24
C TRP A 192 1.79 5.65 23.89
N GLY A 193 1.77 4.57 23.12
CA GLY A 193 2.13 3.23 23.59
C GLY A 193 1.63 2.17 22.62
N GLY A 194 1.70 0.91 23.05
CA GLY A 194 1.32 -0.23 22.21
C GLY A 194 -0.09 -0.12 21.62
N ASP A 195 -1.06 0.42 22.37
CA ASP A 195 -2.43 0.51 21.89
C ASP A 195 -2.67 1.68 20.92
N ALA A 196 -2.00 2.83 21.10
CA ALA A 196 -2.00 3.92 20.13
C ALA A 196 -1.32 3.52 18.81
N ALA A 197 -0.16 2.85 18.91
CA ALA A 197 0.54 2.33 17.74
C ALA A 197 -0.27 1.24 17.05
N LYS A 198 -0.93 0.33 17.78
CA LYS A 198 -1.89 -0.63 17.21
C LYS A 198 -3.04 0.08 16.51
N MET A 199 -3.60 1.14 17.09
CA MET A 199 -4.69 1.90 16.48
C MET A 199 -4.26 2.58 15.17
N ALA A 200 -3.08 3.21 15.15
CA ALA A 200 -2.51 3.84 13.97
C ALA A 200 -2.14 2.80 12.88
N THR A 201 -1.49 1.70 13.28
CA THR A 201 -1.09 0.63 12.35
C THR A 201 -2.28 -0.22 11.89
N TYR A 202 -3.37 -0.33 12.67
CA TYR A 202 -4.61 -1.00 12.29
C TYR A 202 -5.18 -0.38 11.01
N LEU A 203 -5.10 0.94 10.86
CA LEU A 203 -5.57 1.67 9.69
C LEU A 203 -4.68 1.51 8.45
N ALA A 204 -3.41 1.15 8.66
CA ALA A 204 -2.44 0.88 7.61
C ALA A 204 -2.21 -0.64 7.42
N LYS A 205 -3.14 -1.49 7.88
CA LYS A 205 -3.12 -2.94 7.65
C LYS A 205 -3.44 -3.25 6.18
N GLY A 206 -2.47 -2.97 5.30
CA GLY A 206 -2.40 -3.52 3.94
C GLY A 206 -1.22 -4.47 3.74
N MET A 207 -0.49 -4.86 4.80
CA MET A 207 0.74 -5.67 4.66
C MET A 207 0.87 -6.84 5.64
N SER A 208 0.33 -6.71 6.86
CA SER A 208 0.66 -7.65 7.96
C SER A 208 0.02 -9.05 7.81
N GLN A 209 -0.96 -9.23 6.94
CA GLN A 209 -1.62 -10.54 6.79
C GLN A 209 -1.30 -11.25 5.47
N GLU A 210 -0.83 -10.53 4.45
CA GLU A 210 -0.84 -11.05 3.08
C GLU A 210 0.54 -11.43 2.54
N LEU A 211 1.63 -10.86 3.09
CA LEU A 211 2.98 -11.08 2.54
C LEU A 211 3.99 -11.67 3.51
N THR A 212 3.66 -11.76 4.81
CA THR A 212 4.58 -12.34 5.80
C THR A 212 4.61 -13.87 5.79
N GLY A 213 4.11 -14.56 4.76
CA GLY A 213 4.27 -16.01 4.61
C GLY A 213 3.75 -16.84 5.79
N SER A 214 2.96 -16.25 6.69
CA SER A 214 2.11 -17.00 7.59
C SER A 214 0.94 -17.49 6.76
N ALA A 215 1.21 -18.51 5.95
CA ALA A 215 0.28 -19.45 5.29
C ALA A 215 -0.61 -20.18 6.32
N THR A 216 -1.05 -19.49 7.37
CA THR A 216 -1.69 -20.08 8.56
C THR A 216 -2.44 -19.05 9.41
N LYS A 217 -2.72 -17.84 8.91
CA LYS A 217 -3.95 -17.17 9.34
C LYS A 217 -5.05 -17.55 8.37
N THR A 218 -5.51 -18.79 8.53
CA THR A 218 -6.86 -19.24 8.19
C THR A 218 -7.80 -18.06 8.18
N ALA A 219 -8.51 -17.85 7.06
CA ALA A 219 -9.63 -16.93 6.91
C ALA A 219 -10.25 -16.66 8.28
N SER A 220 -9.99 -15.49 8.89
CA SER A 220 -10.43 -15.28 10.26
C SER A 220 -11.96 -15.35 10.22
N LYS A 221 -12.53 -16.40 10.81
CA LYS A 221 -13.97 -16.71 10.73
C LYS A 221 -14.53 -16.89 9.30
N GLY A 222 -13.74 -17.39 8.34
CA GLY A 222 -14.22 -17.68 6.98
C GLY A 222 -14.36 -16.46 6.06
N SER A 223 -13.72 -15.33 6.41
CA SER A 223 -13.57 -14.17 5.52
C SER A 223 -12.14 -14.05 5.02
N TYR A 224 -11.97 -13.56 3.79
CA TYR A 224 -10.70 -13.40 3.10
C TYR A 224 -10.58 -12.00 2.48
N THR A 225 -9.36 -11.49 2.41
CA THR A 225 -9.06 -10.26 1.69
C THR A 225 -9.07 -10.51 0.18
N PRO A 226 -9.21 -9.45 -0.65
CA PRO A 226 -9.11 -9.59 -2.10
C PRO A 226 -7.77 -10.18 -2.58
N PHE A 227 -6.65 -9.88 -1.92
CA PHE A 227 -5.36 -10.44 -2.31
C PHE A 227 -5.17 -11.88 -1.82
N GLN A 228 -5.80 -12.28 -0.70
CA GLN A 228 -5.92 -13.70 -0.37
C GLN A 228 -6.71 -14.48 -1.43
N MET A 229 -7.70 -13.88 -2.10
CA MET A 229 -8.35 -14.54 -3.25
C MET A 229 -7.38 -14.77 -4.41
N LEU A 230 -6.45 -13.85 -4.65
CA LEU A 230 -5.43 -14.03 -5.67
C LEU A 230 -4.44 -15.14 -5.31
N ASP A 231 -4.10 -15.25 -4.03
CA ASP A 231 -3.23 -16.28 -3.51
C ASP A 231 -3.89 -17.66 -3.68
N MET A 232 -5.17 -17.79 -3.31
CA MET A 232 -5.97 -19.01 -3.56
C MET A 232 -6.01 -19.39 -5.05
N LEU A 233 -6.15 -18.41 -5.95
CA LEU A 233 -6.09 -18.64 -7.41
C LEU A 233 -4.70 -19.05 -7.91
N ALA A 234 -3.63 -18.64 -7.22
CA ALA A 234 -2.27 -18.97 -7.59
C ALA A 234 -1.86 -20.36 -7.09
N ASP A 235 -2.38 -20.80 -5.94
CA ASP A 235 -1.97 -22.03 -5.27
C ASP A 235 -2.45 -23.31 -5.99
N GLN A 236 -3.49 -23.27 -6.83
CA GLN A 236 -4.01 -24.38 -7.67
C GLN A 236 -4.24 -25.76 -6.99
N SER A 237 -3.93 -25.92 -5.70
CA SER A 237 -4.16 -27.15 -4.95
C SER A 237 -5.60 -27.14 -4.44
N ASP A 238 -6.42 -28.01 -5.04
CA ASP A 238 -7.68 -28.54 -4.52
C ASP A 238 -9.00 -27.77 -4.76
N ALA A 239 -9.01 -26.60 -5.40
CA ALA A 239 -10.27 -25.83 -5.55
C ALA A 239 -11.18 -26.30 -6.72
N GLY A 240 -10.62 -26.87 -7.79
CA GLY A 240 -11.35 -27.26 -9.01
C GLY A 240 -11.76 -26.08 -9.91
N GLU A 241 -12.00 -26.34 -11.20
CA GLU A 241 -12.25 -25.30 -12.24
C GLU A 241 -13.42 -24.36 -11.89
N ASP A 242 -14.46 -24.86 -11.24
CA ASP A 242 -15.63 -24.08 -10.84
C ASP A 242 -15.28 -23.01 -9.79
N MET A 243 -14.38 -23.31 -8.86
CA MET A 243 -13.97 -22.35 -7.82
C MET A 243 -13.07 -21.26 -8.38
N ASP A 244 -12.20 -21.58 -9.33
CA ASP A 244 -11.38 -20.60 -10.03
C ASP A 244 -12.25 -19.57 -10.76
N ALA A 245 -13.29 -20.03 -11.45
CA ALA A 245 -14.24 -19.15 -12.13
C ALA A 245 -14.92 -18.18 -11.15
N VAL A 246 -15.31 -18.66 -9.96
CA VAL A 246 -15.92 -17.84 -8.91
C VAL A 246 -14.93 -16.81 -8.36
N LEU A 247 -13.70 -17.20 -8.04
CA LEU A 247 -12.68 -16.29 -7.52
C LEU A 247 -12.29 -15.22 -8.57
N VAL A 248 -12.20 -15.59 -9.84
CA VAL A 248 -11.96 -14.64 -10.94
C VAL A 248 -13.11 -13.64 -11.07
N ALA A 249 -14.37 -14.11 -10.98
CA ALA A 249 -15.53 -13.23 -11.04
C ALA A 249 -15.55 -12.24 -9.85
N ARG A 250 -15.26 -12.72 -8.63
CA ARG A 250 -15.16 -11.88 -7.43
C ARG A 250 -14.02 -10.88 -7.51
N TRP A 251 -12.84 -11.30 -7.96
CA TRP A 251 -11.71 -10.39 -8.18
C TRP A 251 -12.09 -9.27 -9.14
N ARG A 252 -12.72 -9.58 -10.28
CA ARG A 252 -13.12 -8.59 -11.28
C ARG A 252 -14.17 -7.61 -10.76
N GLU A 253 -15.14 -8.11 -9.98
CA GLU A 253 -16.13 -7.27 -9.31
C GLU A 253 -15.45 -6.25 -8.38
N TYR A 254 -14.53 -6.72 -7.55
CA TYR A 254 -13.75 -5.88 -6.65
C TYR A 254 -12.81 -4.92 -7.37
N GLU A 255 -12.10 -5.36 -8.40
CA GLU A 255 -11.19 -4.52 -9.19
C GLU A 255 -11.92 -3.29 -9.76
N VAL A 256 -13.13 -3.49 -10.29
CA VAL A 256 -13.96 -2.41 -10.84
C VAL A 256 -14.47 -1.50 -9.72
N GLY A 257 -15.02 -2.08 -8.65
CA GLY A 257 -15.63 -1.32 -7.57
C GLY A 257 -14.61 -0.53 -6.74
N SER A 258 -13.46 -1.12 -6.44
CA SER A 258 -12.43 -0.54 -5.55
C SER A 258 -11.60 0.56 -6.20
N LYS A 259 -11.64 0.70 -7.53
CA LYS A 259 -10.83 1.66 -8.31
C LYS A 259 -10.82 3.10 -7.76
N ASN A 260 -11.94 3.53 -7.19
CA ASN A 260 -12.11 4.90 -6.68
C ASN A 260 -12.06 5.02 -5.15
N LEU A 261 -11.77 3.93 -4.44
CA LEU A 261 -11.55 3.95 -3.01
C LEU A 261 -10.25 4.68 -2.68
N ARG A 262 -10.27 5.52 -1.66
CA ARG A 262 -9.13 6.37 -1.28
C ARG A 262 -9.02 6.46 0.24
N SER A 263 -7.79 6.36 0.71
CA SER A 263 -7.38 6.90 2.00
C SER A 263 -7.21 8.41 1.90
N SER A 264 -7.65 9.15 2.92
CA SER A 264 -7.57 10.62 2.88
C SER A 264 -7.33 11.24 4.24
N TRP A 265 -6.40 12.18 4.28
CA TRP A 265 -6.24 13.15 5.35
C TRP A 265 -7.20 14.33 5.20
N SER A 266 -7.68 14.88 6.30
CA SER A 266 -8.42 16.15 6.29
C SER A 266 -7.52 17.30 5.86
N ARG A 267 -8.12 18.38 5.33
CA ARG A 267 -7.37 19.53 4.85
C ARG A 267 -6.51 20.12 5.96
N GLY A 268 -5.23 20.32 5.68
CA GLY A 268 -4.26 20.90 6.62
C GLY A 268 -3.68 19.91 7.64
N ALA A 269 -4.21 18.68 7.74
CA ALA A 269 -3.76 17.70 8.74
C ALA A 269 -2.28 17.37 8.62
N LYS A 270 -1.77 17.20 7.38
CA LYS A 270 -0.37 16.83 7.21
C LYS A 270 0.61 17.82 7.82
N ARG A 271 0.40 19.12 7.57
CA ARG A 271 1.22 20.19 8.15
C ARG A 271 1.04 20.27 9.67
N ALA A 272 -0.20 20.23 10.14
CA ALA A 272 -0.51 20.37 11.57
C ALA A 272 0.04 19.21 12.41
N LEU A 273 0.10 18.00 11.83
CA LEU A 273 0.58 16.78 12.49
C LEU A 273 2.07 16.49 12.22
N GLY A 274 2.77 17.37 11.52
CA GLY A 274 4.21 17.23 11.23
C GLY A 274 4.55 16.10 10.27
N ILE A 275 3.73 15.87 9.25
CA ILE A 275 3.89 14.82 8.23
C ILE A 275 3.74 15.38 6.79
N ASP A 276 3.87 16.69 6.61
CA ASP A 276 3.98 17.30 5.27
C ASP A 276 5.37 17.12 4.66
N TYR A 277 6.38 16.91 5.51
CA TYR A 277 7.71 16.43 5.17
C TYR A 277 8.18 15.49 6.28
N ILE A 278 8.68 14.31 5.90
CA ILE A 278 9.27 13.33 6.82
C ILE A 278 10.67 13.06 6.27
N ASP A 279 11.70 13.52 6.96
CA ASP A 279 13.07 13.22 6.57
C ASP A 279 13.41 11.73 6.79
N ALA A 280 14.49 11.29 6.16
CA ALA A 280 14.90 9.89 6.22
C ALA A 280 15.23 9.44 7.65
N ASP A 281 15.74 10.31 8.52
CA ASP A 281 16.15 9.96 9.88
C ASP A 281 14.93 9.75 10.77
N VAL A 282 13.98 10.69 10.72
CA VAL A 282 12.70 10.57 11.45
C VAL A 282 11.92 9.35 10.99
N ARG A 283 11.92 9.05 9.69
CA ARG A 283 11.33 7.80 9.18
C ARG A 283 12.02 6.57 9.79
N ARG A 284 13.35 6.55 9.77
CA ARG A 284 14.15 5.44 10.32
C ARG A 284 13.85 5.21 11.80
N GLU A 285 13.88 6.27 12.59
CA GLU A 285 13.57 6.22 14.02
C GLU A 285 12.16 5.69 14.29
N MET A 286 11.17 6.16 13.51
CA MET A 286 9.79 5.70 13.65
C MET A 286 9.63 4.22 13.24
N GLU A 287 10.28 3.78 12.17
CA GLU A 287 10.27 2.39 11.76
C GLU A 287 10.79 1.48 12.87
N GLU A 288 11.94 1.80 13.46
CA GLU A 288 12.50 1.06 14.59
C GLU A 288 11.57 1.06 15.82
N GLU A 289 10.96 2.20 16.13
CA GLU A 289 10.00 2.30 17.23
C GLU A 289 8.79 1.39 17.01
N LEU A 290 8.27 1.31 15.78
CA LEU A 290 7.17 0.42 15.42
C LEU A 290 7.54 -1.07 15.58
N TYR A 291 8.76 -1.48 15.20
CA TYR A 291 9.25 -2.84 15.46
C TYR A 291 9.30 -3.14 16.96
N LYS A 292 9.89 -2.23 17.76
CA LYS A 292 9.96 -2.36 19.22
C LYS A 292 8.58 -2.48 19.85
N LEU A 293 7.61 -1.65 19.44
CA LEU A 293 6.23 -1.69 19.93
C LEU A 293 5.48 -2.97 19.51
N ALA A 294 5.86 -3.57 18.39
CA ALA A 294 5.35 -4.88 17.96
C ALA A 294 6.01 -6.06 18.69
N GLY A 295 7.01 -5.81 19.55
CA GLY A 295 7.80 -6.87 20.20
C GLY A 295 8.70 -7.62 19.20
N LEU A 296 9.07 -6.96 18.10
CA LEU A 296 9.93 -7.50 17.06
C LEU A 296 11.28 -6.79 17.09
N GLU A 297 12.35 -7.50 16.74
CA GLU A 297 13.63 -6.87 16.47
C GLU A 297 13.56 -6.19 15.09
N ALA A 298 14.00 -4.93 15.03
CA ALA A 298 14.15 -4.25 13.76
C ALA A 298 15.24 -4.98 12.95
N PRO A 299 15.03 -5.21 11.64
CA PRO A 299 16.06 -5.85 10.82
C PRO A 299 17.34 -5.01 10.84
N GLU A 300 18.49 -5.68 10.94
CA GLU A 300 19.79 -5.03 10.83
C GLU A 300 19.88 -4.31 9.47
N ARG A 301 20.08 -2.99 9.51
CA ARG A 301 20.25 -2.21 8.29
C ARG A 301 21.71 -2.17 7.90
N VAL A 302 22.00 -2.76 6.76
CA VAL A 302 23.25 -2.57 6.06
C VAL A 302 23.07 -1.38 5.13
N GLU A 303 23.75 -0.27 5.40
CA GLU A 303 23.91 0.80 4.40
C GLU A 303 24.43 0.16 3.12
N SER A 304 23.67 0.30 2.04
CA SER A 304 23.99 -0.37 0.81
C SER A 304 23.88 0.58 -0.36
N THR A 305 25.00 0.76 -1.06
CA THR A 305 25.01 1.38 -2.38
C THR A 305 24.34 0.45 -3.37
N ARG A 306 23.30 0.93 -4.05
CA ARG A 306 22.60 0.25 -5.14
C ARG A 306 23.19 0.67 -6.49
N VAL A 307 23.48 -0.32 -7.33
CA VAL A 307 24.12 -0.12 -8.64
C VAL A 307 23.39 -0.92 -9.70
N ALA A 308 23.03 -0.29 -10.83
CA ALA A 308 22.59 -1.02 -12.01
C ALA A 308 23.80 -1.75 -12.64
N VAL A 309 23.66 -3.06 -12.80
CA VAL A 309 24.72 -3.97 -13.24
C VAL A 309 24.49 -4.56 -14.64
N ALA A 310 23.25 -4.50 -15.14
CA ALA A 310 22.92 -4.83 -16.53
C ALA A 310 21.71 -4.01 -17.00
N LEU A 311 21.70 -3.61 -18.27
CA LEU A 311 20.55 -3.04 -18.96
C LEU A 311 20.01 -4.05 -19.97
N VAL A 312 18.83 -4.61 -19.72
CA VAL A 312 18.16 -5.53 -20.65
C VAL A 312 17.73 -4.76 -21.90
N LYS A 313 18.05 -5.29 -23.09
CA LYS A 313 17.65 -4.65 -24.33
C LYS A 313 16.12 -4.53 -24.42
N PRO A 314 15.59 -3.41 -24.94
CA PRO A 314 14.15 -3.13 -24.94
C PRO A 314 13.29 -4.22 -25.60
N ASP A 315 13.82 -4.84 -26.67
CA ASP A 315 13.15 -5.87 -27.46
C ASP A 315 13.21 -7.27 -26.83
N ASP A 316 14.15 -7.49 -25.91
CA ASP A 316 14.40 -8.80 -25.30
C ASP A 316 13.71 -8.92 -23.95
N TRP A 317 13.36 -7.79 -23.32
CA TRP A 317 12.54 -7.80 -22.11
C TRP A 317 11.24 -8.61 -22.28
N LYS A 318 10.64 -8.59 -23.48
CA LYS A 318 9.41 -9.35 -23.78
C LYS A 318 9.56 -10.86 -23.60
N LEU A 319 10.78 -11.39 -23.67
CA LEU A 319 11.09 -12.82 -23.49
C LEU A 319 10.84 -13.26 -22.04
N ILE A 320 11.13 -12.39 -21.07
CA ILE A 320 11.07 -12.72 -19.64
C ILE A 320 10.04 -11.89 -18.85
N GLN A 321 9.41 -10.87 -19.45
CA GLN A 321 8.52 -9.92 -18.75
C GLN A 321 7.38 -10.57 -17.95
N SER A 322 6.93 -11.76 -18.37
CA SER A 322 5.82 -12.50 -17.73
C SER A 322 6.28 -13.79 -17.06
N ASP A 323 7.55 -14.12 -17.15
CA ASP A 323 8.14 -15.32 -16.57
C ASP A 323 8.82 -14.94 -15.26
N PHE A 324 8.03 -14.96 -14.18
CA PHE A 324 8.50 -14.57 -12.86
C PHE A 324 9.51 -15.58 -12.29
N ALA A 325 9.45 -16.85 -12.70
CA ALA A 325 10.41 -17.86 -12.28
C ALA A 325 11.78 -17.59 -12.90
N VAL A 326 11.83 -17.28 -14.21
CA VAL A 326 13.07 -16.88 -14.88
C VAL A 326 13.62 -15.58 -14.31
N ARG A 327 12.75 -14.58 -14.06
CA ARG A 327 13.17 -13.33 -13.42
C ARG A 327 13.75 -13.58 -12.03
N GLN A 328 13.07 -14.37 -11.19
CA GLN A 328 13.58 -14.71 -9.86
C GLN A 328 14.91 -15.44 -9.94
N TYR A 329 15.05 -16.38 -10.88
CA TYR A 329 16.32 -17.09 -11.12
C TYR A 329 17.48 -16.14 -11.45
N VAL A 330 17.24 -15.11 -12.29
CA VAL A 330 18.25 -14.08 -12.56
C VAL A 330 18.66 -13.37 -11.27
N LEU A 331 17.70 -12.96 -10.43
CA LEU A 331 17.99 -12.29 -9.16
C LEU A 331 18.74 -13.21 -8.19
N ASP A 332 18.29 -14.47 -8.02
CA ASP A 332 18.94 -15.46 -7.14
C ASP A 332 20.40 -15.76 -7.54
N CYS A 333 20.72 -15.66 -8.83
CA CYS A 333 22.09 -15.75 -9.33
C CYS A 333 22.91 -14.51 -8.95
N VAL A 334 22.35 -13.32 -9.17
CA VAL A 334 23.02 -12.04 -8.93
C VAL A 334 23.22 -11.78 -7.44
N ASP A 335 22.28 -12.20 -6.58
CA ASP A 335 22.34 -12.06 -5.12
C ASP A 335 23.57 -12.76 -4.50
N LYS A 336 24.09 -13.79 -5.17
CA LYS A 336 25.27 -14.55 -4.73
C LYS A 336 26.59 -13.83 -5.03
N ALA A 337 26.56 -12.71 -5.75
CA ALA A 337 27.75 -11.94 -6.06
C ALA A 337 28.34 -11.31 -4.79
N LYS A 338 29.66 -11.39 -4.67
CA LYS A 338 30.41 -10.84 -3.51
C LYS A 338 30.72 -9.35 -3.63
N ASP A 339 30.68 -8.84 -4.85
CA ASP A 339 30.98 -7.46 -5.19
C ASP A 339 30.26 -7.05 -6.49
N VAL A 340 30.24 -5.75 -6.76
CA VAL A 340 29.55 -5.17 -7.93
C VAL A 340 30.09 -5.68 -9.27
N ALA A 341 31.39 -5.99 -9.36
CA ALA A 341 32.00 -6.48 -10.59
C ALA A 341 31.57 -7.93 -10.87
N ALA A 342 31.48 -8.76 -9.83
CA ALA A 342 30.90 -10.09 -9.91
C ALA A 342 29.40 -10.02 -10.25
N ALA A 343 28.65 -9.10 -9.66
CA ALA A 343 27.23 -8.91 -9.96
C ALA A 343 27.00 -8.54 -11.43
N GLN A 344 27.79 -7.61 -11.99
CA GLN A 344 27.77 -7.28 -13.41
C GLN A 344 28.05 -8.50 -14.30
N ARG A 345 29.13 -9.25 -14.03
CA ARG A 345 29.43 -10.44 -14.85
C ARG A 345 28.31 -11.47 -14.78
N VAL A 346 27.88 -11.83 -13.58
CA VAL A 346 26.84 -12.84 -13.35
C VAL A 346 25.52 -12.42 -14.01
N ALA A 347 25.10 -11.16 -13.85
CA ALA A 347 23.86 -10.66 -14.45
C ALA A 347 23.87 -10.81 -15.99
N ASN A 348 24.96 -10.43 -16.65
CA ASN A 348 25.03 -10.49 -18.11
C ASN A 348 25.21 -11.93 -18.61
N GLU A 349 25.95 -12.78 -17.91
CA GLU A 349 26.09 -14.21 -18.23
C GLU A 349 24.77 -14.97 -18.10
N VAL A 350 24.04 -14.76 -16.99
CA VAL A 350 22.75 -15.45 -16.78
C VAL A 350 21.70 -14.98 -17.80
N LEU A 351 21.63 -13.68 -18.08
CA LEU A 351 20.72 -13.14 -19.10
C LEU A 351 21.06 -13.71 -20.50
N ALA A 352 22.34 -13.72 -20.87
CA ALA A 352 22.77 -14.31 -22.14
C ALA A 352 22.44 -15.81 -22.24
N SER A 353 22.58 -16.58 -21.14
CA SER A 353 22.23 -18.00 -21.10
C SER A 353 20.72 -18.26 -21.31
N LEU A 354 19.89 -17.26 -21.01
CA LEU A 354 18.44 -17.27 -21.22
C LEU A 354 18.05 -16.72 -22.61
N GLY A 355 19.03 -16.35 -23.44
CA GLY A 355 18.80 -15.70 -24.74
C GLY A 355 18.27 -14.26 -24.62
N VAL A 356 18.54 -13.59 -23.50
CA VAL A 356 18.14 -12.21 -23.25
C VAL A 356 19.37 -11.31 -23.39
N ASP A 357 19.41 -10.51 -24.45
CA ASP A 357 20.48 -9.55 -24.64
C ASP A 357 20.45 -8.45 -23.58
N SER A 358 21.63 -8.11 -23.10
CA SER A 358 21.83 -7.02 -22.15
C SER A 358 23.14 -6.26 -22.42
N THR A 359 23.22 -5.04 -21.90
CA THR A 359 24.42 -4.22 -21.91
C THR A 359 24.99 -4.17 -20.49
N PRO A 360 26.24 -4.60 -20.26
CA PRO A 360 26.90 -4.48 -18.96
C PRO A 360 27.03 -3.01 -18.56
N CYS A 361 26.70 -2.67 -17.31
CA CYS A 361 26.83 -1.30 -16.79
C CYS A 361 27.21 -1.30 -15.29
N MET A 362 27.64 -0.16 -14.77
CA MET A 362 27.90 0.07 -13.34
C MET A 362 27.41 1.49 -13.00
N ILE A 363 26.10 1.66 -12.96
CA ILE A 363 25.47 2.97 -12.72
C ILE A 363 25.02 3.03 -11.26
N VAL A 364 25.67 3.84 -10.44
CA VAL A 364 25.26 4.06 -9.04
C VAL A 364 23.88 4.73 -9.04
N MET A 365 22.96 4.18 -8.25
CA MET A 365 21.56 4.61 -8.19
C MET A 365 21.24 5.46 -6.96
N ASP A 366 22.12 5.51 -5.97
CA ASP A 366 21.95 6.36 -4.79
C ASP A 366 22.59 7.72 -5.07
N ASP A 367 21.86 8.80 -4.80
CA ASP A 367 21.99 10.19 -5.34
C ASP A 367 21.16 10.50 -6.59
N VAL A 368 20.37 9.54 -7.06
CA VAL A 368 19.37 9.77 -8.09
C VAL A 368 18.01 9.89 -7.41
N ASP A 369 17.47 11.11 -7.36
CA ASP A 369 16.02 11.26 -7.29
C ASP A 369 15.45 10.52 -8.51
N LEU A 370 14.90 9.33 -8.28
CA LEU A 370 14.37 8.47 -9.34
C LEU A 370 13.22 9.16 -10.07
N ASP A 371 12.57 10.15 -9.47
CA ASP A 371 11.61 11.03 -10.15
C ASP A 371 12.30 12.17 -10.94
N ALA A 372 13.54 12.55 -10.62
CA ALA A 372 14.35 13.51 -11.38
C ALA A 372 15.14 12.89 -12.54
N VAL A 373 15.56 11.62 -12.45
CA VAL A 373 16.30 10.93 -13.52
C VAL A 373 15.39 10.06 -14.39
N LEU A 374 14.26 9.61 -13.85
CA LEU A 374 13.26 8.83 -14.58
C LEU A 374 11.88 9.46 -14.37
N PRO A 375 11.63 10.66 -14.93
CA PRO A 375 10.41 11.39 -14.71
C PRO A 375 9.19 10.54 -15.08
N THR A 376 8.24 10.51 -14.15
CA THR A 376 6.86 10.11 -14.44
C THR A 376 6.32 10.93 -15.62
N HIS A 377 5.18 10.52 -16.20
CA HIS A 377 4.59 11.08 -17.43
C HIS A 377 4.19 12.59 -17.41
N GLY A 378 4.83 13.43 -16.60
CA GLY A 378 4.60 14.86 -16.47
C GLY A 378 5.48 15.77 -17.32
N ASP A 379 6.81 15.62 -17.36
CA ASP A 379 7.65 16.77 -17.75
C ASP A 379 8.72 16.53 -18.82
N ALA A 380 8.87 17.57 -19.64
CA ALA A 380 9.67 17.65 -20.85
C ALA A 380 11.17 17.83 -20.56
N THR A 381 11.83 16.76 -20.13
CA THR A 381 13.30 16.74 -19.94
C THR A 381 13.94 15.51 -20.59
N LYS A 382 13.44 15.12 -21.76
CA LYS A 382 13.85 13.91 -22.51
C LYS A 382 15.09 14.06 -23.42
N ARG A 383 15.71 15.24 -23.53
CA ARG A 383 16.78 15.47 -24.53
C ARG A 383 18.20 15.30 -24.01
N ASP A 384 18.47 15.54 -22.73
CA ASP A 384 19.86 15.70 -22.27
C ASP A 384 20.52 14.41 -21.76
N LEU A 385 19.76 13.46 -21.20
CA LEU A 385 20.29 12.13 -20.83
C LEU A 385 20.61 11.23 -22.04
N ASN A 386 19.88 11.42 -23.15
CA ASN A 386 20.07 10.66 -24.39
C ASN A 386 21.42 10.92 -25.07
N ALA A 387 22.03 12.09 -24.84
CA ALA A 387 23.33 12.43 -25.40
C ALA A 387 24.51 11.77 -24.66
N ALA A 388 24.34 11.39 -23.39
CA ALA A 388 25.43 10.88 -22.55
C ALA A 388 25.51 9.35 -22.49
N VAL A 389 24.37 8.64 -22.54
CA VAL A 389 24.32 7.17 -22.41
C VAL A 389 24.48 6.45 -23.76
N PHE A 390 24.07 7.06 -24.86
CA PHE A 390 24.05 6.43 -26.19
C PHE A 390 25.05 7.02 -27.21
N ALA A 391 25.73 8.13 -26.89
CA ALA A 391 26.90 8.56 -27.64
C ALA A 391 28.13 7.91 -26.99
N GLY A 392 28.58 6.79 -27.54
CA GLY A 392 29.73 6.04 -27.04
C GLY A 392 31.02 6.86 -26.96
N ASN A 393 31.18 7.62 -25.88
CA ASN A 393 32.43 8.18 -25.44
C ASN A 393 32.85 7.45 -24.17
N GLU A 394 33.92 6.69 -24.31
CA GLU A 394 34.69 6.12 -23.23
C GLU A 394 35.08 7.19 -22.19
N GLN A 395 35.28 6.72 -20.95
CA GLN A 395 36.12 7.31 -19.89
C GLN A 395 35.48 8.23 -18.81
N THR A 396 35.39 7.63 -17.61
CA THR A 396 35.77 8.18 -16.28
C THR A 396 34.78 9.23 -15.70
N ILE A 397 34.50 9.32 -14.38
CA ILE A 397 35.45 9.53 -13.29
C ILE A 397 34.83 9.17 -11.93
N LEU A 398 35.44 8.19 -11.27
CA LEU A 398 35.64 8.16 -9.81
C LEU A 398 36.26 9.48 -9.36
N ARG A 399 35.60 10.24 -8.49
CA ARG A 399 36.30 11.19 -7.63
C ARG A 399 35.86 11.01 -6.19
N THR A 400 36.76 10.38 -5.43
CA THR A 400 36.95 10.60 -4.00
C THR A 400 36.94 12.10 -3.70
N HIS A 401 36.02 12.55 -2.85
CA HIS A 401 36.31 13.24 -1.59
C HIS A 401 35.06 13.32 -0.72
#